data_AF-A0A8J2KL54-F1
#
_entry.id   AF-A0A8J2KL54-F1
#
_cell.length_a   1.000
_cell.length_b   1.000
_cell.length_c   1.000
_cell.angle_alpha   90.00
_cell.angle_beta   90.00
_cell.angle_gamma   90.00
#
_symmetry.space_group_name_H-M   'P 1'
#
loop_
_entity.id
_entity.type
_entity.pdbx_description
1 polymer ?
#
loop_
_entity_poly.entity_id
_entity_poly.type
_entity_poly.pdbx_seq_one_letter_code
_entity_poly.pdbx_strand_id
1 'polypeptide(L)'
;MEVTHEAIIDAGQNPKELYGSRTGVFVCGTFSEPFDIWARTGEEPNVHLMPAAYPCMLANRISYAFNFQGPSVMVETGCSSSFVALNDAILALRSGQCDAAIVGGGNINLSPLISQAMSKYNMLSVTGKCRTFDADGQGYVRSEAVVALYICRKDIAKRSYASIVGVRTNSDGYKTEGASYPSKIMQQKLLTELYTEANVNPLDVNYIEAHGTGTKAGDPEEVHALAEVFCKGRNGPLLVGSVKTNMGHAECIS
;
A
#
# COMPACT_ATOMS: atom_id res chain seq x y z
N MET A 1 -13.21 -6.17 -7.00
CA MET A 1 -14.11 -6.00 -8.16
C MET A 1 -15.17 -4.95 -7.87
N GLU A 2 -16.00 -5.11 -6.82
CA GLU A 2 -17.02 -4.09 -6.44
C GLU A 2 -16.39 -2.74 -6.10
N VAL A 3 -15.44 -2.70 -5.17
CA VAL A 3 -14.69 -1.47 -4.82
C VAL A 3 -13.99 -0.85 -6.03
N THR A 4 -13.57 -1.66 -7.00
CA THR A 4 -13.01 -1.16 -8.27
C THR A 4 -14.07 -0.50 -9.13
N HIS A 5 -15.25 -1.12 -9.26
CA HIS A 5 -16.38 -0.52 -9.97
C HIS A 5 -16.72 0.84 -9.34
N GLU A 6 -16.88 0.87 -8.01
CA GLU A 6 -17.17 2.08 -7.22
C GLU A 6 -16.12 3.18 -7.43
N ALA A 7 -14.82 2.85 -7.40
CA ALA A 7 -13.75 3.81 -7.63
C ALA A 7 -13.81 4.45 -9.04
N ILE A 8 -14.20 3.68 -10.06
CA ILE A 8 -14.34 4.20 -11.44
C ILE A 8 -15.50 5.20 -11.52
N ILE A 9 -16.67 4.86 -10.95
CA ILE A 9 -17.83 5.77 -10.94
C ILE A 9 -17.57 6.99 -10.06
N ASP A 10 -16.87 6.84 -8.94
CA ASP A 10 -16.49 7.95 -8.06
C ASP A 10 -15.60 8.97 -8.81
N ALA A 11 -14.67 8.48 -9.63
CA ALA A 11 -13.86 9.31 -10.53
C ALA A 11 -14.68 10.01 -11.65
N GLY A 12 -15.99 9.78 -11.72
CA GLY A 12 -16.89 10.30 -12.74
C GLY A 12 -16.81 9.57 -14.08
N GLN A 13 -16.10 8.44 -14.13
CA GLN A 13 -15.98 7.63 -15.35
C GLN A 13 -17.13 6.63 -15.43
N ASN A 14 -17.54 6.31 -16.66
CA ASN A 14 -18.47 5.22 -16.92
C ASN A 14 -17.64 3.95 -17.17
N PRO A 15 -17.76 2.89 -16.36
CA PRO A 15 -16.95 1.68 -16.53
C PRO A 15 -17.04 1.07 -17.95
N LYS A 16 -18.19 1.17 -18.61
CA LYS A 16 -18.39 0.65 -19.97
C LYS A 16 -17.63 1.44 -21.03
N GLU A 17 -17.40 2.74 -20.81
CA GLU A 17 -16.60 3.58 -21.72
C GLU A 17 -15.10 3.24 -21.64
N LEU A 18 -14.67 2.57 -20.57
CA LEU A 18 -13.29 2.13 -20.39
C LEU A 18 -13.02 0.73 -20.96
N TYR A 19 -14.03 0.02 -21.48
CA TYR A 19 -13.84 -1.31 -22.05
C TYR A 19 -12.93 -1.24 -23.28
N GLY A 20 -11.93 -2.11 -23.34
CA GLY A 20 -10.91 -2.12 -24.39
C GLY A 20 -9.86 -1.02 -24.25
N SER A 21 -9.93 -0.19 -23.20
CA SER A 21 -8.92 0.85 -22.96
C SER A 21 -7.60 0.25 -22.46
N ARG A 22 -6.52 1.01 -22.64
CA ARG A 22 -5.20 0.74 -22.04
C ARG A 22 -5.18 1.14 -20.57
N THR A 23 -6.19 0.74 -19.79
CA THR A 23 -6.21 0.91 -18.34
C THR A 23 -5.35 -0.19 -17.72
N GLY A 24 -4.40 0.18 -16.86
CA GLY A 24 -3.62 -0.80 -16.08
C GLY A 24 -4.33 -1.21 -14.79
N VAL A 25 -3.96 -2.35 -14.23
CA VAL A 25 -4.41 -2.86 -12.93
C VAL A 25 -3.18 -3.26 -12.14
N PHE A 26 -2.93 -2.55 -11.04
CA PHE A 26 -1.81 -2.77 -10.13
C PHE A 26 -2.39 -2.99 -8.74
N VAL A 27 -2.48 -4.24 -8.32
CA VAL A 27 -3.10 -4.56 -7.03
C VAL A 27 -2.16 -5.35 -6.14
N CYS A 28 -2.33 -5.19 -4.83
CA CYS A 28 -1.66 -6.02 -3.85
C CYS A 28 -2.64 -6.97 -3.16
N GLY A 29 -2.10 -7.97 -2.51
CA GLY A 29 -2.83 -8.86 -1.63
C GLY A 29 -1.85 -9.74 -0.91
N THR A 30 -2.05 -9.89 0.39
CA THR A 30 -1.13 -10.68 1.21
C THR A 30 -1.64 -12.09 1.37
N PHE A 31 -0.69 -13.03 1.29
CA PHE A 31 -0.88 -14.45 1.55
C PHE A 31 -1.87 -15.12 0.59
N SER A 32 -1.53 -16.32 0.14
CA SER A 32 -2.49 -17.17 -0.56
C SER A 32 -3.43 -17.88 0.42
N GLU A 33 -3.91 -17.20 1.48
CA GLU A 33 -4.70 -17.83 2.56
C GLU A 33 -5.91 -18.61 2.04
N PRO A 34 -6.71 -18.11 1.07
CA PRO A 34 -7.80 -18.91 0.50
C PRO A 34 -7.32 -20.24 -0.11
N PHE A 35 -6.18 -20.22 -0.79
CA PHE A 35 -5.58 -21.41 -1.39
C PHE A 35 -5.03 -22.36 -0.30
N ASP A 36 -4.37 -21.82 0.72
CA ASP A 36 -3.80 -22.60 1.82
C ASP A 36 -4.89 -23.23 2.70
N ILE A 37 -6.01 -22.52 2.89
CA ILE A 37 -7.19 -23.05 3.59
C ILE A 37 -7.83 -24.15 2.76
N TRP A 38 -8.03 -23.92 1.45
CA TRP A 38 -8.57 -24.92 0.56
C TRP A 38 -7.71 -26.20 0.56
N ALA A 39 -6.37 -26.06 0.49
CA ALA A 39 -5.45 -27.19 0.51
C ALA A 39 -5.54 -28.05 1.78
N ARG A 40 -6.08 -27.52 2.88
CA ARG A 40 -6.30 -28.25 4.15
C ARG A 40 -7.64 -28.99 4.22
N THR A 41 -8.56 -28.73 3.30
CA THR A 41 -9.87 -29.41 3.26
C THR A 41 -9.75 -30.87 2.85
N GLY A 42 -8.70 -31.24 2.11
CA GLY A 42 -8.54 -32.57 1.52
C GLY A 42 -9.46 -32.82 0.32
N GLU A 43 -10.16 -31.80 -0.16
CA GLU A 43 -10.96 -31.88 -1.39
C GLU A 43 -10.07 -31.96 -2.62
N GLU A 44 -10.53 -32.70 -3.64
CA GLU A 44 -9.85 -32.74 -4.94
C GLU A 44 -9.97 -31.38 -5.66
N PRO A 45 -8.89 -30.86 -6.27
CA PRO A 45 -8.93 -29.60 -7.00
C PRO A 45 -9.88 -29.69 -8.18
N ASN A 46 -10.83 -28.76 -8.26
CA ASN A 46 -11.67 -28.59 -9.44
C ASN A 46 -11.11 -27.48 -10.36
N VAL A 47 -11.66 -27.40 -11.56
CA VAL A 47 -11.22 -26.47 -12.62
C VAL A 47 -11.34 -24.98 -12.25
N HIS A 48 -12.10 -24.63 -11.20
CA HIS A 48 -12.33 -23.25 -10.78
C HIS A 48 -11.36 -22.77 -9.71
N LEU A 49 -10.62 -23.67 -9.06
CA LEU A 49 -9.71 -23.30 -7.97
C LEU A 49 -8.65 -22.29 -8.42
N MET A 50 -7.91 -22.62 -9.50
CA MET A 50 -6.82 -21.78 -9.98
C MET A 50 -7.32 -20.39 -10.44
N PRO A 51 -8.38 -20.27 -11.25
CA PRO A 51 -8.94 -18.97 -11.58
C PRO A 51 -9.50 -18.18 -10.39
N ALA A 52 -9.88 -18.83 -9.29
CA ALA A 52 -10.47 -18.18 -8.14
C ALA A 52 -9.44 -17.70 -7.11
N ALA A 53 -8.42 -18.51 -6.82
CA ALA A 53 -7.56 -18.35 -5.65
C ALA A 53 -6.08 -18.10 -5.98
N TYR A 54 -5.65 -18.24 -7.24
CA TYR A 54 -4.26 -18.00 -7.58
C TYR A 54 -3.91 -16.50 -7.45
N PRO A 55 -2.79 -16.10 -6.82
CA PRO A 55 -2.59 -14.71 -6.39
C PRO A 55 -2.69 -13.66 -7.50
N CYS A 56 -2.18 -13.94 -8.70
CA CYS A 56 -2.26 -13.01 -9.83
C CYS A 56 -3.71 -12.78 -10.32
N MET A 57 -4.66 -13.65 -9.94
CA MET A 57 -6.08 -13.48 -10.27
C MET A 57 -6.71 -12.29 -9.56
N LEU A 58 -6.10 -11.75 -8.50
CA LEU A 58 -6.53 -10.47 -7.92
C LEU A 58 -6.51 -9.35 -8.97
N ALA A 59 -5.43 -9.26 -9.77
CA ALA A 59 -5.33 -8.30 -10.86
C ALA A 59 -6.10 -8.78 -12.10
N ASN A 60 -5.86 -10.01 -12.52
CA ASN A 60 -6.33 -10.50 -13.82
C ASN A 60 -7.85 -10.60 -13.90
N ARG A 61 -8.55 -10.89 -12.79
CA ARG A 61 -10.02 -10.90 -12.79
C ARG A 61 -10.61 -9.51 -12.92
N ILE A 62 -9.95 -8.49 -12.37
CA ILE A 62 -10.36 -7.10 -12.58
C ILE A 62 -10.17 -6.75 -14.05
N SER A 63 -8.97 -7.00 -14.60
CA SER A 63 -8.69 -6.73 -16.02
C SER A 63 -9.68 -7.44 -16.95
N TYR A 64 -9.98 -8.70 -16.67
CA TYR A 64 -10.97 -9.48 -17.41
C TYR A 64 -12.39 -8.90 -17.28
N ALA A 65 -12.87 -8.65 -16.07
CA ALA A 65 -14.25 -8.20 -15.83
C ALA A 65 -14.56 -6.83 -16.43
N PHE A 66 -13.56 -5.92 -16.46
CA PHE A 66 -13.71 -4.58 -17.02
C PHE A 66 -13.11 -4.43 -18.43
N ASN A 67 -12.67 -5.54 -19.05
CA ASN A 67 -12.02 -5.54 -20.37
C ASN A 67 -10.88 -4.51 -20.47
N PHE A 68 -10.03 -4.43 -19.44
CA PHE A 68 -8.86 -3.56 -19.44
C PHE A 68 -7.69 -4.26 -20.15
N GLN A 69 -7.01 -3.54 -21.04
CA GLN A 69 -5.95 -4.07 -21.92
C GLN A 69 -4.56 -3.50 -21.60
N GLY A 70 -4.41 -2.75 -20.50
CA GLY A 70 -3.12 -2.32 -19.99
C GLY A 70 -2.42 -3.40 -19.15
N PRO A 71 -1.31 -3.05 -18.46
CA PRO A 71 -0.62 -3.96 -17.55
C PRO A 71 -1.56 -4.52 -16.48
N SER A 72 -1.42 -5.79 -16.11
CA SER A 72 -2.22 -6.46 -15.07
C SER A 72 -1.27 -7.16 -14.11
N VAL A 73 -1.01 -6.53 -12.96
CA VAL A 73 0.09 -6.86 -12.06
C VAL A 73 -0.42 -7.03 -10.64
N MET A 74 0.02 -8.11 -10.00
CA MET A 74 -0.10 -8.32 -8.57
C MET A 74 1.26 -8.09 -7.91
N VAL A 75 1.28 -7.30 -6.82
CA VAL A 75 2.50 -6.89 -6.10
C VAL A 75 2.41 -7.35 -4.64
N GLU A 76 3.51 -7.88 -4.11
CA GLU A 76 3.65 -8.26 -2.70
C GLU A 76 5.06 -7.88 -2.21
N THR A 77 5.12 -6.89 -1.32
CA THR A 77 6.35 -6.35 -0.70
C THR A 77 6.18 -6.14 0.81
N GLY A 78 5.25 -6.85 1.43
CA GLY A 78 4.82 -6.68 2.81
C GLY A 78 3.90 -5.46 2.97
N CYS A 79 4.07 -4.71 4.05
CA CYS A 79 3.20 -3.59 4.38
C CYS A 79 3.19 -2.47 3.33
N SER A 80 4.23 -2.36 2.50
CA SER A 80 4.35 -1.30 1.48
C SER A 80 3.66 -1.62 0.15
N SER A 81 3.05 -2.80 0.00
CA SER A 81 2.61 -3.31 -1.31
C SER A 81 1.65 -2.37 -2.06
N SER A 82 0.72 -1.71 -1.37
CA SER A 82 -0.21 -0.72 -1.95
C SER A 82 0.54 0.47 -2.57
N PHE A 83 1.55 1.00 -1.88
CA PHE A 83 2.37 2.11 -2.36
C PHE A 83 3.35 1.70 -3.45
N VAL A 84 3.86 0.46 -3.43
CA VAL A 84 4.66 -0.08 -4.53
C VAL A 84 3.80 -0.27 -5.78
N ALA A 85 2.57 -0.79 -5.63
CA ALA A 85 1.60 -0.86 -6.72
C ALA A 85 1.26 0.54 -7.28
N LEU A 86 1.13 1.55 -6.41
CA LEU A 86 0.95 2.94 -6.82
C LEU A 86 2.15 3.47 -7.61
N ASN A 87 3.37 3.20 -7.11
CA ASN A 87 4.61 3.57 -7.78
C ASN A 87 4.66 3.00 -9.21
N ASP A 88 4.43 1.71 -9.35
CA ASP A 88 4.49 1.02 -10.65
C ASP A 88 3.41 1.52 -11.61
N ALA A 89 2.20 1.79 -11.11
CA ALA A 89 1.13 2.37 -11.90
C ALA A 89 1.50 3.77 -12.43
N ILE A 90 2.14 4.61 -11.61
CA ILE A 90 2.60 5.95 -12.02
C ILE A 90 3.72 5.85 -13.05
N LEU A 91 4.65 4.90 -12.89
CA LEU A 91 5.69 4.67 -13.89
C LEU A 91 5.10 4.19 -15.22
N ALA A 92 4.08 3.32 -15.19
CA ALA A 92 3.36 2.88 -16.37
C ALA A 92 2.59 4.03 -17.05
N LEU A 93 1.97 4.93 -16.28
CA LEU A 93 1.31 6.13 -16.81
C LEU A 93 2.32 7.09 -17.45
N ARG A 94 3.44 7.36 -16.76
CA ARG A 94 4.49 8.28 -17.24
C ARG A 94 5.20 7.77 -18.49
N SER A 95 5.38 6.46 -18.61
CA SER A 95 5.98 5.82 -19.79
C SER A 95 4.99 5.61 -20.96
N GLY A 96 3.71 5.92 -20.78
CA GLY A 96 2.69 5.77 -21.81
C GLY A 96 2.22 4.32 -22.05
N GLN A 97 2.54 3.40 -21.14
CA GLN A 97 2.06 2.02 -21.17
C GLN A 97 0.56 1.92 -20.87
N CYS A 98 0.03 2.88 -20.11
CA CYS A 98 -1.41 3.02 -19.84
C CYS A 98 -1.83 4.50 -19.78
N ASP A 99 -3.13 4.76 -19.96
CA ASP A 99 -3.70 6.11 -19.88
C ASP A 99 -4.38 6.37 -18.52
N ALA A 100 -4.84 5.29 -17.88
CA ALA A 100 -5.39 5.25 -16.54
C ALA A 100 -4.94 3.95 -15.84
N ALA A 101 -5.08 3.89 -14.52
CA ALA A 101 -4.80 2.67 -13.77
C ALA A 101 -5.72 2.53 -12.56
N ILE A 102 -6.05 1.27 -12.26
CA ILE A 102 -6.56 0.86 -10.96
C ILE A 102 -5.38 0.53 -10.07
N VAL A 103 -5.32 1.15 -8.90
CA VAL A 103 -4.37 0.82 -7.83
C VAL A 103 -5.16 0.38 -6.61
N GLY A 104 -4.84 -0.74 -5.99
CA GLY A 104 -5.62 -1.19 -4.85
C GLY A 104 -5.23 -2.57 -4.35
N GLY A 105 -6.18 -3.27 -3.72
CA GLY A 105 -5.95 -4.62 -3.25
C GLY A 105 -6.87 -4.99 -2.09
N GLY A 106 -6.53 -6.09 -1.42
CA GLY A 106 -7.25 -6.53 -0.23
C GLY A 106 -6.37 -7.26 0.77
N ASN A 107 -6.62 -7.00 2.06
CA ASN A 107 -6.10 -7.77 3.19
C ASN A 107 -7.26 -8.31 4.01
N ILE A 108 -7.31 -9.63 4.19
CA ILE A 108 -8.33 -10.33 4.99
C ILE A 108 -7.62 -11.38 5.84
N ASN A 109 -7.96 -11.46 7.13
CA ASN A 109 -7.34 -12.33 8.11
C ASN A 109 -8.14 -13.63 8.26
N LEU A 110 -7.85 -14.62 7.41
CA LEU A 110 -8.64 -15.84 7.36
C LEU A 110 -8.15 -16.93 8.33
N SER A 111 -6.84 -16.99 8.59
CA SER A 111 -6.22 -18.00 9.45
C SER A 111 -5.64 -17.39 10.72
N PRO A 112 -5.90 -17.99 11.90
CA PRO A 112 -5.26 -17.56 13.14
C PRO A 112 -3.74 -17.84 13.15
N LEU A 113 -3.25 -18.72 12.27
CA LEU A 113 -1.84 -19.12 12.23
C LEU A 113 -0.92 -17.92 11.97
N ILE A 114 -1.31 -17.01 11.08
CA ILE A 114 -0.53 -15.81 10.75
C ILE A 114 -0.45 -14.88 11.96
N SER A 115 -1.59 -14.63 12.62
CA SER A 115 -1.62 -13.83 13.86
C SER A 115 -0.78 -14.45 14.97
N GLN A 116 -0.81 -15.78 15.12
CA GLN A 116 0.05 -16.48 16.09
C GLN A 116 1.53 -16.36 15.75
N ALA A 117 1.91 -16.49 14.48
CA ALA A 117 3.30 -16.33 14.04
C ALA A 117 3.80 -14.89 14.27
N MET A 118 3.01 -13.88 13.91
CA MET A 118 3.35 -12.47 14.14
C MET A 118 3.40 -12.11 15.62
N SER A 119 2.53 -12.68 16.44
CA SER A 119 2.58 -12.52 17.90
C SER A 119 3.88 -13.10 18.48
N LYS A 120 4.29 -14.31 18.05
CA LYS A 120 5.57 -14.91 18.45
C LYS A 120 6.78 -14.12 17.95
N TYR A 121 6.62 -13.39 16.83
CA TYR A 121 7.62 -12.48 16.30
C TYR A 121 7.58 -11.08 16.96
N ASN A 122 6.75 -10.88 17.99
CA ASN A 122 6.59 -9.62 18.73
C ASN A 122 6.19 -8.42 17.88
N MET A 123 5.46 -8.64 16.77
CA MET A 123 4.93 -7.55 15.94
C MET A 123 3.60 -7.00 16.46
N LEU A 124 2.84 -7.84 17.17
CA LEU A 124 1.46 -7.53 17.55
C LEU A 124 1.38 -6.91 18.94
N SER A 125 0.57 -5.86 19.06
CA SER A 125 0.26 -5.17 20.30
C SER A 125 -0.49 -6.09 21.26
N VAL A 126 0.05 -6.29 22.47
CA VAL A 126 -0.65 -7.02 23.55
C VAL A 126 -1.88 -6.29 24.07
N THR A 127 -1.97 -4.97 23.83
CA THR A 127 -3.10 -4.14 24.27
C THR A 127 -4.19 -4.03 23.21
N GLY A 128 -4.01 -4.64 22.03
CA GLY A 128 -4.97 -4.55 20.94
C GLY A 128 -5.14 -3.13 20.40
N LYS A 129 -4.10 -2.29 20.48
CA LYS A 129 -4.08 -0.93 19.91
C LYS A 129 -2.75 -0.62 19.21
N CYS A 130 -2.83 0.05 18.06
CA CYS A 130 -1.69 0.74 17.46
C CYS A 130 -1.47 2.06 18.21
N ARG A 131 -0.52 2.07 19.14
CA ARG A 131 -0.18 3.25 19.95
C ARG A 131 0.91 4.06 19.27
N THR A 132 0.57 4.61 18.10
CA THR A 132 1.52 5.34 17.25
C THR A 132 2.09 6.55 17.97
N PHE A 133 3.42 6.65 18.00
CA PHE A 133 4.21 7.72 18.64
C PHE A 133 4.07 7.85 20.17
N ASP A 134 3.33 6.94 20.81
CA ASP A 134 3.18 6.89 22.26
C ASP A 134 4.35 6.10 22.88
N ALA A 135 4.83 6.52 24.05
CA ALA A 135 5.88 5.81 24.78
C ALA A 135 5.50 4.36 25.14
N ASP A 136 4.20 4.08 25.23
CA ASP A 136 3.64 2.75 25.48
C ASP A 136 3.39 1.94 24.18
N GLY A 137 3.95 2.35 23.04
CA GLY A 137 3.97 1.58 21.79
C GLY A 137 4.56 0.19 21.97
N GLN A 138 3.83 -0.86 21.58
CA GLN A 138 4.21 -2.27 21.79
C GLN A 138 3.88 -3.17 20.59
N GLY A 139 3.80 -2.60 19.40
CA GLY A 139 3.39 -3.31 18.17
C GLY A 139 2.09 -2.77 17.59
N TYR A 140 1.67 -3.37 16.49
CA TYR A 140 0.46 -2.97 15.79
C TYR A 140 -0.68 -3.99 15.98
N VAL A 141 -1.88 -3.63 15.54
CA VAL A 141 -3.06 -4.51 15.50
C VAL A 141 -3.35 -4.81 14.04
N ARG A 142 -3.46 -6.09 13.68
CA ARG A 142 -3.84 -6.46 12.31
C ARG A 142 -5.26 -5.96 12.01
N SER A 143 -5.47 -5.46 10.81
CA SER A 143 -6.81 -5.10 10.33
C SER A 143 -7.03 -5.57 8.91
N GLU A 144 -8.28 -5.46 8.47
CA GLU A 144 -8.71 -5.88 7.15
C GLU A 144 -9.17 -4.66 6.37
N ALA A 145 -8.90 -4.66 5.07
CA ALA A 145 -9.37 -3.63 4.17
C ALA A 145 -9.38 -4.13 2.73
N VAL A 146 -10.31 -3.62 1.93
CA VAL A 146 -10.28 -3.73 0.47
C VAL A 146 -10.43 -2.33 -0.08
N VAL A 147 -9.44 -1.87 -0.85
CA VAL A 147 -9.35 -0.49 -1.33
C VAL A 147 -9.04 -0.49 -2.82
N ALA A 148 -9.63 0.46 -3.56
CA ALA A 148 -9.25 0.74 -4.94
C ALA A 148 -9.25 2.25 -5.19
N LEU A 149 -8.27 2.69 -5.95
CA LEU A 149 -8.10 4.05 -6.45
C LEU A 149 -8.09 3.98 -7.98
N TYR A 150 -8.83 4.90 -8.60
CA TYR A 150 -8.69 5.18 -10.03
C TYR A 150 -7.74 6.37 -10.19
N ILE A 151 -6.57 6.12 -10.77
CA ILE A 151 -5.61 7.17 -11.11
C ILE A 151 -5.53 7.34 -12.62
N CYS A 152 -5.34 8.56 -13.08
CA CYS A 152 -5.31 8.86 -14.50
C CYS A 152 -4.46 10.09 -14.78
N ARG A 153 -4.14 10.30 -16.07
CA ARG A 153 -3.53 11.56 -16.49
C ARG A 153 -4.52 12.72 -16.30
N LYS A 154 -3.96 13.92 -16.06
CA LYS A 154 -4.74 15.13 -15.78
C LYS A 154 -5.72 15.50 -16.91
N ASP A 155 -5.36 15.24 -18.16
CA ASP A 155 -6.16 15.55 -19.35
C ASP A 155 -7.43 14.71 -19.49
N ILE A 156 -7.50 13.55 -18.81
CA ILE A 156 -8.66 12.64 -18.87
C ILE A 156 -9.47 12.59 -17.57
N ALA A 157 -9.01 13.26 -16.52
CA ALA A 157 -9.67 13.29 -15.21
C ALA A 157 -11.00 14.06 -15.27
N LYS A 158 -12.10 13.42 -14.85
CA LYS A 158 -13.42 14.07 -14.69
C LYS A 158 -13.65 14.59 -13.26
N ARG A 159 -13.03 13.94 -12.28
CA ARG A 159 -12.93 14.36 -10.87
C ARG A 159 -11.50 14.15 -10.40
N SER A 160 -10.98 15.02 -9.54
CA SER A 160 -9.66 14.89 -8.92
C SER A 160 -9.70 15.25 -7.44
N TYR A 161 -9.18 14.36 -6.60
CA TYR A 161 -8.96 14.62 -5.17
C TYR A 161 -7.57 15.23 -4.90
N ALA A 162 -6.56 14.78 -5.64
CA ALA A 162 -5.18 15.22 -5.50
C ALA A 162 -4.40 15.01 -6.80
N SER A 163 -3.23 15.64 -6.89
CA SER A 163 -2.22 15.40 -7.93
C SER A 163 -1.00 14.73 -7.32
N ILE A 164 -0.49 13.69 -7.97
CA ILE A 164 0.70 12.97 -7.50
C ILE A 164 1.94 13.61 -8.10
N VAL A 165 2.70 14.32 -7.27
CA VAL A 165 3.89 15.08 -7.68
C VAL A 165 5.13 14.19 -7.79
N GLY A 166 5.22 13.12 -6.99
CA GLY A 166 6.33 12.18 -7.01
C GLY A 166 5.99 10.89 -6.28
N VAL A 167 6.69 9.83 -6.65
CA VAL A 167 6.71 8.52 -5.97
C VAL A 167 8.11 7.96 -6.05
N ARG A 168 8.50 7.21 -5.02
CA ARG A 168 9.80 6.55 -4.97
C ARG A 168 9.74 5.38 -3.99
N THR A 169 10.55 4.37 -4.26
CA THR A 169 10.78 3.22 -3.37
C THR A 169 12.28 2.96 -3.25
N ASN A 170 12.73 2.49 -2.08
CA ASN A 170 14.06 1.91 -1.90
C ASN A 170 13.99 0.75 -0.89
N SER A 171 15.14 0.15 -0.58
CA SER A 171 15.23 -0.96 0.38
C SER A 171 16.25 -0.64 1.47
N ASP A 172 15.99 -1.11 2.68
CA ASP A 172 16.86 -0.87 3.84
C ASP A 172 18.29 -1.43 3.69
N GLY A 173 18.47 -2.47 2.87
CA GLY A 173 19.75 -3.16 2.73
C GLY A 173 20.14 -3.98 3.97
N TYR A 174 21.43 -4.28 4.09
CA TYR A 174 21.97 -5.03 5.23
C TYR A 174 21.96 -4.19 6.51
N LYS A 175 21.53 -4.80 7.61
CA LYS A 175 21.46 -4.22 8.96
C LYS A 175 21.94 -5.25 9.98
N THR A 176 22.72 -4.82 10.96
CA THR A 176 23.26 -5.70 12.01
C THR A 176 22.18 -6.23 12.96
N GLU A 177 21.10 -5.50 13.12
CA GLU A 177 19.95 -5.75 13.99
C GLU A 177 19.00 -6.81 13.40
N GLY A 178 19.11 -7.09 12.11
CA GLY A 178 18.29 -8.08 11.39
C GLY A 178 17.41 -7.47 10.28
N ALA A 179 16.81 -8.35 9.48
CA ALA A 179 16.06 -7.95 8.28
C ALA A 179 14.82 -7.10 8.58
N SER A 180 14.16 -7.32 9.71
CA SER A 180 12.92 -6.67 10.13
C SER A 180 13.12 -5.34 10.87
N TYR A 181 14.36 -4.98 11.24
CA TYR A 181 14.65 -3.73 11.92
C TYR A 181 14.59 -2.55 10.94
N PRO A 182 13.80 -1.49 11.11
CA PRO A 182 13.71 -0.41 10.12
C PRO A 182 14.97 0.47 10.09
N SER A 183 15.35 1.00 8.92
CA SER A 183 16.51 1.89 8.79
C SER A 183 16.12 3.35 8.60
N LYS A 184 16.31 4.20 9.62
CA LYS A 184 16.17 5.66 9.49
C LYS A 184 16.99 6.23 8.34
N ILE A 185 18.22 5.76 8.16
CA ILE A 185 19.14 6.29 7.13
C ILE A 185 18.55 6.08 5.74
N MET A 186 17.98 4.89 5.48
CA MET A 186 17.41 4.59 4.17
C MET A 186 16.07 5.29 3.95
N GLN A 187 15.26 5.48 5.00
CA GLN A 187 14.04 6.30 4.94
C GLN A 187 14.36 7.78 4.67
N GLN A 188 15.36 8.35 5.35
CA GLN A 188 15.82 9.72 5.10
C GLN A 188 16.31 9.88 3.65
N LYS A 189 17.09 8.92 3.16
CA LYS A 189 17.57 8.91 1.77
C LYS A 189 16.41 8.86 0.79
N LEU A 190 15.42 7.98 1.02
CA LEU A 190 14.22 7.87 0.19
C LEU A 190 13.50 9.21 0.06
N LEU A 191 13.22 9.85 1.20
CA LEU A 191 12.51 11.12 1.26
C LEU A 191 13.31 12.25 0.60
N THR A 192 14.60 12.34 0.88
CA THR A 192 15.46 13.38 0.28
C THR A 192 15.49 13.27 -1.25
N GLU A 193 15.68 12.06 -1.77
CA GLU A 193 15.70 11.80 -3.21
C GLU A 193 14.33 12.09 -3.85
N LEU A 194 13.24 11.63 -3.24
CA LEU A 194 11.87 11.88 -3.72
C LEU A 194 11.57 13.37 -3.86
N TYR A 195 11.85 14.17 -2.82
CA TYR A 195 11.54 15.60 -2.84
C TYR A 195 12.46 16.37 -3.79
N THR A 196 13.70 15.93 -3.94
CA THR A 196 14.63 16.47 -4.95
C THR A 196 14.13 16.19 -6.37
N GLU A 197 13.75 14.95 -6.67
CA GLU A 197 13.25 14.54 -7.99
C GLU A 197 11.91 15.17 -8.34
N ALA A 198 11.02 15.31 -7.34
CA ALA A 198 9.74 15.98 -7.50
C ALA A 198 9.86 17.51 -7.59
N ASN A 199 11.05 18.07 -7.30
CA ASN A 199 11.29 19.51 -7.18
C ASN A 199 10.28 20.19 -6.23
N VAL A 200 10.04 19.55 -5.08
CA VAL A 200 9.15 20.04 -4.01
C VAL A 200 9.99 20.41 -2.82
N ASN A 201 9.78 21.62 -2.27
CA ASN A 201 10.45 22.04 -1.05
C ASN A 201 9.84 21.30 0.17
N PRO A 202 10.61 20.56 0.97
CA PRO A 202 10.13 19.89 2.18
C PRO A 202 9.45 20.83 3.19
N LEU A 203 9.77 22.14 3.15
CA LEU A 203 9.15 23.14 4.02
C LEU A 203 7.70 23.46 3.66
N ASP A 204 7.28 23.16 2.42
CA ASP A 204 5.90 23.39 1.96
C ASP A 204 4.94 22.28 2.37
N VAL A 205 5.46 21.16 2.90
CA VAL A 205 4.63 20.03 3.36
C VAL A 205 3.86 20.42 4.60
N ASN A 206 2.54 20.27 4.57
CA ASN A 206 1.69 20.62 5.73
C ASN A 206 1.43 19.43 6.65
N TYR A 207 1.37 18.22 6.08
CA TYR A 207 0.99 17.01 6.79
C TYR A 207 1.75 15.80 6.24
N ILE A 208 2.13 14.88 7.11
CA ILE A 208 2.64 13.56 6.75
C ILE A 208 1.76 12.49 7.38
N GLU A 209 1.20 11.64 6.51
CA GLU A 209 0.63 10.36 6.92
C GLU A 209 1.77 9.36 7.07
N ALA A 210 2.10 9.01 8.31
CA ALA A 210 3.22 8.12 8.62
C ALA A 210 2.80 6.65 8.56
N HIS A 211 3.79 5.78 8.40
CA HIS A 211 3.60 4.35 8.59
C HIS A 211 3.10 4.09 10.00
N GLY A 212 3.78 4.59 11.03
CA GLY A 212 3.20 4.79 12.37
C GLY A 212 2.64 3.52 13.00
N THR A 213 3.45 2.48 13.12
CA THR A 213 3.00 1.14 13.56
C THR A 213 2.77 1.03 15.06
N GLY A 214 3.23 1.99 15.88
CA GLY A 214 3.23 1.85 17.32
C GLY A 214 4.28 0.85 17.81
N THR A 215 5.32 0.58 17.02
CA THR A 215 6.42 -0.31 17.43
C THR A 215 7.52 0.47 18.15
N LYS A 216 8.11 -0.13 19.18
CA LYS A 216 9.19 0.52 19.97
C LYS A 216 10.41 0.92 19.16
N ALA A 217 10.71 0.16 18.11
CA ALA A 217 11.86 0.43 17.23
C ALA A 217 11.47 1.27 16.02
N GLY A 218 10.32 1.00 15.39
CA GLY A 218 9.96 1.63 14.12
C GLY A 218 9.53 3.08 14.23
N ASP A 219 8.69 3.41 15.22
CA ASP A 219 8.17 4.76 15.36
C ASP A 219 9.29 5.79 15.61
N PRO A 220 10.30 5.54 16.48
CA PRO A 220 11.43 6.45 16.64
C PRO A 220 12.29 6.59 15.38
N GLU A 221 12.59 5.48 14.68
CA GLU A 221 13.40 5.53 13.45
C GLU A 221 12.70 6.36 12.35
N GLU A 222 11.40 6.17 12.18
CA GLU A 222 10.57 6.91 11.22
C GLU A 222 10.48 8.40 11.58
N VAL A 223 10.12 8.73 12.82
CA VAL A 223 9.98 10.14 13.26
C VAL A 223 11.31 10.88 13.15
N HIS A 224 12.44 10.24 13.47
CA HIS A 224 13.75 10.85 13.27
C HIS A 224 14.05 11.11 11.78
N ALA A 225 13.73 10.16 10.89
CA ALA A 225 13.92 10.37 9.45
C ALA A 225 13.08 11.55 8.94
N LEU A 226 11.83 11.67 9.41
CA LEU A 226 10.96 12.79 9.07
C LEU A 226 11.52 14.12 9.59
N ALA A 227 11.97 14.16 10.84
CA ALA A 227 12.51 15.38 11.44
C ALA A 227 13.73 15.90 10.68
N GLU A 228 14.65 15.02 10.27
CA GLU A 228 15.84 15.38 9.51
C GLU A 228 15.52 16.00 8.14
N VAL A 229 14.46 15.54 7.47
CA VAL A 229 14.09 16.01 6.12
C VAL A 229 13.19 17.24 6.17
N PHE A 230 12.22 17.29 7.08
CA PHE A 230 11.13 18.26 7.01
C PHE A 230 11.19 19.39 8.04
N CYS A 231 11.96 19.25 9.12
CA CYS A 231 11.95 20.22 10.23
C CYS A 231 13.10 21.24 10.16
N LYS A 232 14.18 20.94 9.43
CA LYS A 232 15.34 21.84 9.34
C LYS A 232 14.96 23.15 8.62
N GLY A 233 14.96 24.26 9.36
CA GLY A 233 14.61 25.58 8.82
C GLY A 233 13.10 25.83 8.68
N ARG A 234 12.25 24.95 9.24
CA ARG A 234 10.80 25.12 9.26
C ARG A 234 10.37 26.13 10.32
N ASN A 235 9.46 27.03 9.96
CA ASN A 235 8.80 27.95 10.88
C ASN A 235 7.48 27.33 11.36
N GLY A 236 7.49 26.68 12.53
CA GLY A 236 6.33 26.01 13.12
C GLY A 236 6.36 24.47 13.03
N PRO A 237 5.36 23.77 13.57
CA PRO A 237 5.34 22.32 13.59
C PRO A 237 5.03 21.73 12.22
N LEU A 238 5.57 20.54 11.95
CA LEU A 238 5.04 19.62 10.94
C LEU A 238 3.93 18.78 11.60
N LEU A 239 2.76 18.70 10.98
CA LEU A 239 1.71 17.79 11.45
C LEU A 239 1.99 16.38 10.95
N VAL A 240 1.98 15.41 11.85
CA VAL A 240 2.18 13.99 11.53
C VAL A 240 1.08 13.19 12.20
N GLY A 241 0.49 12.25 11.46
CA GLY A 241 -0.54 11.36 11.97
C GLY A 241 -0.43 9.96 11.38
N SER A 242 -1.29 9.06 11.87
CA SER A 242 -1.42 7.72 11.29
C SER A 242 -2.83 7.18 11.50
N VAL A 243 -3.47 6.80 10.40
CA VAL A 243 -4.79 6.17 10.35
C VAL A 243 -4.82 4.81 11.08
N LYS A 244 -3.65 4.19 11.28
CA LYS A 244 -3.52 2.89 11.96
C LYS A 244 -3.96 2.95 13.42
N THR A 245 -3.89 4.13 14.04
CA THR A 245 -4.45 4.37 15.39
C THR A 245 -5.97 4.23 15.43
N ASN A 246 -6.66 4.47 14.31
CA ASN A 246 -8.11 4.43 14.21
C ASN A 246 -8.64 3.06 13.79
N MET A 247 -7.98 2.42 12.80
CA MET A 247 -8.51 1.21 12.17
C MET A 247 -7.60 -0.03 12.27
N GLY A 248 -6.42 0.09 12.87
CA GLY A 248 -5.38 -0.93 12.84
C GLY A 248 -4.57 -0.90 11.54
N HIS A 249 -3.66 -1.86 11.39
CA HIS A 249 -2.74 -1.96 10.28
C HIS A 249 -3.27 -2.97 9.24
N ALA A 250 -3.70 -2.47 8.09
CA ALA A 250 -4.25 -3.28 6.99
C ALA A 250 -3.17 -3.95 6.11
N GLU A 251 -2.01 -4.22 6.71
CA GLU A 251 -0.85 -4.90 6.09
C GLU A 251 -0.53 -4.41 4.67
N CYS A 252 -0.74 -5.19 3.60
CA CYS A 252 -0.46 -4.75 2.23
C CYS A 252 -1.27 -3.54 1.75
N ILE A 253 -2.36 -3.17 2.45
CA ILE A 253 -3.26 -2.03 2.16
C ILE A 253 -2.98 -0.83 3.09
N SER A 254 -1.79 -0.80 3.71
CA SER A 254 -1.46 0.17 4.76
C SER A 254 -1.05 1.56 4.31
#